data_AF-A0A2W5Z6V3-F1
#
_entry.id   AF-A0A2W5Z6V3-F1
#
_cell.length_a   1.000
_cell.length_b   1.000
_cell.length_c   1.000
_cell.angle_alpha   90.00
_cell.angle_beta   90.00
_cell.angle_gamma   90.00
#
_symmetry.space_group_name_H-M   'P 1'
#
loop_
_entity.id
_entity.type
_entity.pdbx_description
1 polymer ?
#
loop_
_entity_poly.entity_id
_entity_poly.type
_entity_poly.pdbx_seq_one_letter_code
_entity_poly.pdbx_strand_id
1 'polypeptide(L)'
;MTIQKFYRVAGGSTQLHGVASDIVLPSLTDLPEFGEGALKNCLPYDEVPKAKYTKWSEPVSLFVDELKRRSGERVGNDPEFHYVMEDMERLRHRIDGNRISLNEEVRKKELTDDKTRKELRTKERLARNTEEPRVYRLTLDTVDKPNLQLIMYPGKLAEAKKNGSAKIAPEAAGDSDSDNDILGAPDDDTKTPAIDPEREEAINILADLVRLEQGPKTASATAAH
;
A
#
# COMPACT_ATOMS: atom_id res chain seq x y z
N MET A 1 17.47 4.65 -26.95
CA MET A 1 18.64 3.78 -26.72
C MET A 1 19.04 3.92 -25.27
N THR A 2 19.12 2.82 -24.52
CA THR A 2 19.61 2.80 -23.13
C THR A 2 21.13 2.75 -23.15
N ILE A 3 21.79 3.64 -22.41
CA ILE A 3 23.27 3.80 -22.44
C ILE A 3 23.98 3.37 -21.15
N GLN A 4 23.23 3.15 -20.06
CA GLN A 4 23.78 2.87 -18.73
C GLN A 4 22.91 1.85 -18.00
N LYS A 5 23.54 1.10 -17.07
CA LYS A 5 22.90 0.20 -16.11
C LYS A 5 23.31 0.58 -14.70
N PHE A 6 22.42 0.38 -13.73
CA PHE A 6 22.67 0.62 -12.31
C PHE A 6 22.94 -0.70 -11.58
N TYR A 7 23.87 -0.65 -10.62
CA TYR A 7 24.24 -1.80 -9.79
C TYR A 7 24.26 -1.39 -8.32
N ARG A 8 23.81 -2.31 -7.45
CA ARG A 8 23.89 -2.14 -5.99
C ARG A 8 25.35 -2.20 -5.54
N VAL A 9 25.65 -1.66 -4.36
CA VAL A 9 27.00 -1.73 -3.76
C VAL A 9 27.52 -3.17 -3.61
N ALA A 10 26.59 -4.12 -3.46
CA ALA A 10 26.85 -5.55 -3.40
C ALA A 10 27.01 -6.23 -4.77
N GLY A 11 27.03 -5.48 -5.88
CA GLY A 11 27.30 -5.98 -7.23
C GLY A 11 26.08 -6.38 -8.05
N GLY A 12 24.97 -6.75 -7.39
CA GLY A 12 23.74 -7.15 -8.09
C GLY A 12 22.99 -5.98 -8.73
N SER A 13 22.45 -6.19 -9.93
CA SER A 13 21.54 -5.25 -10.59
C SER A 13 20.14 -5.26 -9.96
N THR A 14 19.35 -4.20 -10.17
CA THR A 14 17.90 -4.17 -9.85
C THR A 14 17.03 -4.55 -11.05
N GLN A 15 17.65 -4.81 -12.20
CA GLN A 15 16.98 -5.19 -13.44
C GLN A 15 16.14 -6.46 -13.23
N LEU A 16 14.90 -6.46 -13.76
CA LEU A 16 13.89 -7.54 -13.65
C LEU A 16 13.38 -7.86 -12.25
N HIS A 17 14.24 -7.84 -11.23
CA HIS A 17 13.94 -8.36 -9.89
C HIS A 17 13.70 -7.26 -8.85
N GLY A 18 13.97 -5.99 -9.18
CA GLY A 18 13.80 -4.86 -8.27
C GLY A 18 14.60 -5.00 -6.97
N VAL A 19 14.00 -4.57 -5.87
CA VAL A 19 14.53 -4.74 -4.51
C VAL A 19 13.51 -5.53 -3.71
N ALA A 20 13.87 -6.74 -3.27
CA ALA A 20 13.00 -7.55 -2.44
C ALA A 20 12.83 -6.92 -1.05
N SER A 21 11.57 -6.74 -0.63
CA SER A 21 11.21 -6.28 0.71
C SER A 21 11.48 -7.36 1.75
N ASP A 22 12.01 -6.97 2.92
CA ASP A 22 12.23 -7.92 4.01
C ASP A 22 10.89 -8.42 4.58
N ILE A 23 9.91 -7.53 4.74
CA ILE A 23 8.53 -7.85 5.13
C ILE A 23 7.66 -7.63 3.90
N VAL A 24 6.98 -8.67 3.44
CA VAL A 24 6.15 -8.64 2.23
C VAL A 24 4.69 -8.44 2.65
N LEU A 25 4.05 -7.44 2.08
CA LEU A 25 2.62 -7.16 2.25
C LEU A 25 1.90 -7.51 0.94
N PRO A 26 0.71 -8.12 0.98
CA PRO A 26 -0.06 -8.36 -0.24
C PRO A 26 -0.41 -7.05 -0.93
N SER A 27 -0.05 -6.92 -2.21
CA SER A 27 -0.39 -5.76 -3.05
C SER A 27 -0.99 -6.18 -4.38
N LEU A 28 -1.86 -5.33 -4.94
CA LEU A 28 -2.35 -5.49 -6.32
C LEU A 28 -1.22 -5.41 -7.36
N THR A 29 -0.10 -4.78 -7.00
CA THR A 29 1.06 -4.64 -7.87
C THR A 29 2.01 -5.85 -7.86
N ASP A 30 1.77 -6.85 -7.02
CA ASP A 30 2.59 -8.07 -6.91
C ASP A 30 2.36 -9.09 -8.04
N LEU A 31 1.55 -8.75 -9.06
CA LEU A 31 1.29 -9.63 -10.19
C LEU A 31 2.46 -9.61 -11.20
N PRO A 32 2.86 -10.76 -11.78
CA PRO A 32 3.98 -10.86 -12.73
C PRO A 32 3.85 -9.98 -13.98
N GLU A 33 2.63 -9.59 -14.32
CA GLU A 33 2.32 -8.70 -15.44
C GLU A 33 2.71 -7.25 -15.18
N PHE A 34 3.01 -6.90 -13.92
CA PHE A 34 3.54 -5.61 -13.53
C PHE A 34 5.05 -5.68 -13.30
N GLY A 35 5.73 -4.62 -13.70
CA GLY A 35 7.18 -4.48 -13.55
C GLY A 35 7.95 -4.68 -14.84
N GLU A 36 9.27 -4.54 -14.74
CA GLU A 36 10.16 -4.55 -15.90
C GLU A 36 10.23 -5.91 -16.59
N GLY A 37 10.10 -7.00 -15.83
CA GLY A 37 10.12 -8.37 -16.35
C GLY A 37 9.01 -8.69 -17.34
N ALA A 38 7.87 -7.99 -17.26
CA ALA A 38 6.75 -8.15 -18.18
C ALA A 38 7.01 -7.50 -19.56
N LEU A 39 8.04 -6.66 -19.69
CA LEU A 39 8.33 -5.96 -20.94
C LEU A 39 9.00 -6.87 -21.96
N LYS A 40 8.52 -6.83 -23.21
CA LYS A 40 9.00 -7.67 -24.33
C LYS A 40 10.51 -7.62 -24.58
N ASN A 41 11.13 -6.47 -24.37
CA ASN A 41 12.56 -6.24 -24.67
C ASN A 41 13.31 -5.72 -23.42
N CYS A 42 13.00 -6.28 -22.24
CA CYS A 42 13.76 -5.98 -21.03
C CYS A 42 15.21 -6.47 -21.17
N LEU A 43 16.18 -5.70 -20.65
CA LEU A 43 17.56 -6.16 -20.62
C LEU A 43 17.70 -7.28 -19.58
N PRO A 44 18.56 -8.29 -19.84
CA PRO A 44 18.77 -9.38 -18.90
C PRO A 44 19.45 -8.86 -17.62
N TYR A 45 19.19 -9.60 -16.53
CA TYR A 45 19.90 -9.43 -15.27
C TYR A 45 21.40 -9.70 -15.43
N ASP A 46 22.21 -8.86 -14.80
CA ASP A 46 23.66 -9.00 -14.70
C ASP A 46 24.20 -8.54 -13.34
N GLU A 47 25.42 -8.97 -13.04
CA GLU A 47 26.13 -8.62 -11.81
C GLU A 47 27.54 -8.11 -12.13
N VAL A 48 28.04 -7.22 -11.28
CA VAL A 48 29.41 -6.69 -11.33
C VAL A 48 30.15 -6.97 -10.04
N PRO A 49 31.50 -6.92 -10.02
CA PRO A 49 32.26 -7.05 -8.80
C PRO A 49 31.82 -6.03 -7.74
N LYS A 50 31.72 -6.51 -6.49
CA LYS A 50 31.35 -5.71 -5.33
C LYS A 50 32.28 -4.51 -5.17
N ALA A 51 31.70 -3.34 -4.89
CA ALA A 51 32.47 -2.18 -4.49
C ALA A 51 33.12 -2.43 -3.11
N LYS A 52 34.21 -1.74 -2.80
CA LYS A 52 34.74 -1.72 -1.43
C LYS A 52 33.88 -0.76 -0.61
N TYR A 53 33.14 -1.28 0.36
CA TYR A 53 32.32 -0.49 1.27
C TYR A 53 32.40 -1.06 2.68
N THR A 54 32.27 -0.19 3.67
CA THR A 54 32.14 -0.57 5.07
C THR A 54 30.66 -0.56 5.41
N LYS A 55 30.12 -1.69 5.87
CA LYS A 55 28.75 -1.71 6.40
C LYS A 55 28.71 -0.83 7.64
N TRP A 56 27.64 -0.05 7.79
CA TRP A 56 27.38 0.65 9.04
C TRP A 56 27.32 -0.40 10.17
N SER A 57 28.11 -0.18 11.22
CA SER A 57 28.40 -1.15 12.28
C SER A 57 27.25 -1.33 13.27
N GLU A 58 27.15 -2.54 13.81
CA GLU A 58 26.06 -3.16 14.58
C GLU A 58 24.82 -3.49 13.72
N PRO A 59 24.56 -4.78 13.40
CA PRO A 59 23.21 -5.17 13.08
C PRO A 59 22.43 -4.96 14.38
N VAL A 60 21.85 -3.78 14.56
CA VAL A 60 20.62 -3.68 15.36
C VAL A 60 19.72 -4.70 14.68
N SER A 61 19.62 -5.89 15.27
CA SER A 61 18.72 -6.91 14.79
C SER A 61 17.38 -6.22 14.81
N LEU A 62 16.85 -5.84 13.65
CA LEU A 62 15.60 -5.09 13.52
C LEU A 62 14.39 -5.97 13.88
N PHE A 63 14.63 -7.02 14.68
CA PHE A 63 13.67 -8.02 15.11
C PHE A 63 12.82 -8.54 13.94
N VAL A 64 13.44 -8.67 12.75
CA VAL A 64 12.75 -8.87 11.47
C VAL A 64 11.80 -10.08 11.54
N ASP A 65 12.22 -11.17 12.17
CA ASP A 65 11.39 -12.36 12.31
C ASP A 65 10.15 -12.13 13.20
N GLU A 66 10.30 -11.36 14.28
CA GLU A 66 9.17 -11.01 15.16
C GLU A 66 8.25 -9.99 14.48
N LEU A 67 8.80 -9.00 13.75
CA LEU A 67 8.02 -8.06 12.95
C LEU A 67 7.22 -8.78 11.86
N LYS A 68 7.84 -9.73 11.15
CA LYS A 68 7.17 -10.60 10.17
C LYS A 68 6.01 -11.36 10.81
N ARG A 69 6.23 -11.96 11.98
CA ARG A 69 5.21 -12.72 12.69
C ARG A 69 4.02 -11.84 13.08
N ARG A 70 4.27 -10.68 13.69
CA ARG A 70 3.24 -9.72 14.10
C ARG A 70 2.48 -9.15 12.91
N SER A 71 3.20 -8.81 11.84
CA SER A 71 2.61 -8.29 10.62
C SER A 71 1.73 -9.34 9.93
N GLY A 72 2.21 -10.57 9.77
CA GLY A 72 1.43 -11.65 9.20
C GLY A 72 0.15 -11.97 9.99
N GLU A 73 0.20 -11.88 11.33
CA GLU A 73 -0.97 -12.02 12.19
C GLU A 73 -2.00 -10.90 11.97
N ARG A 74 -1.55 -9.64 11.82
CA ARG A 74 -2.46 -8.53 11.52
C ARG A 74 -3.05 -8.62 10.12
N VAL A 75 -2.20 -8.80 9.11
CA VAL A 75 -2.60 -8.94 7.70
C VAL A 75 -3.62 -10.07 7.54
N GLY A 76 -3.43 -11.20 8.23
CA GLY A 76 -4.36 -12.34 8.17
C GLY A 76 -5.73 -12.10 8.83
N ASN A 77 -5.83 -11.13 9.75
CA ASN A 77 -7.07 -10.80 10.47
C ASN A 77 -7.72 -9.49 10.00
N ASP A 78 -7.05 -8.72 9.14
CA ASP A 78 -7.53 -7.43 8.67
C ASP A 78 -8.49 -7.59 7.47
N PRO A 79 -9.75 -7.11 7.58
CA PRO A 79 -10.70 -7.16 6.47
C PRO A 79 -10.26 -6.37 5.23
N GLU A 80 -9.45 -5.30 5.38
CA GLU A 80 -8.97 -4.54 4.22
C GLU A 80 -7.97 -5.36 3.40
N PHE A 81 -7.04 -6.08 4.05
CA PHE A 81 -6.16 -7.02 3.36
C PHE A 81 -6.92 -8.20 2.75
N HIS A 82 -8.04 -8.62 3.34
CA HIS A 82 -8.92 -9.61 2.72
C HIS A 82 -9.48 -9.11 1.38
N TYR A 83 -9.94 -7.85 1.31
CA TYR A 83 -10.39 -7.26 0.05
C TYR A 83 -9.27 -7.15 -0.98
N VAL A 84 -8.05 -6.81 -0.55
CA VAL A 84 -6.88 -6.77 -1.45
C VAL A 84 -6.62 -8.15 -2.05
N MET A 85 -6.59 -9.20 -1.23
CA MET A 85 -6.39 -10.58 -1.72
C MET A 85 -7.50 -11.03 -2.68
N GLU A 86 -8.76 -10.69 -2.40
CA GLU A 86 -9.88 -10.97 -3.32
C GLU A 86 -9.70 -10.25 -4.67
N ASP A 87 -9.30 -8.98 -4.63
CA ASP A 87 -9.09 -8.18 -5.84
C ASP A 87 -7.87 -8.66 -6.64
N MET A 88 -6.81 -9.13 -5.98
CA MET A 88 -5.66 -9.79 -6.61
C MET A 88 -6.09 -11.04 -7.39
N GLU A 89 -6.89 -11.92 -6.77
CA GLU A 89 -7.37 -13.15 -7.41
C GLU A 89 -8.30 -12.82 -8.59
N ARG A 90 -9.20 -11.86 -8.42
CA ARG A 90 -10.07 -11.36 -9.50
C ARG A 90 -9.26 -10.78 -10.67
N LEU A 91 -8.23 -10.00 -10.37
CA LEU A 91 -7.37 -9.41 -11.39
C LEU A 91 -6.59 -10.50 -12.13
N ARG A 92 -6.03 -11.48 -11.42
CA ARG A 92 -5.36 -12.64 -12.00
C ARG A 92 -6.28 -13.39 -12.97
N HIS A 93 -7.51 -13.70 -12.56
CA HIS A 93 -8.48 -14.35 -13.45
C HIS A 93 -8.83 -13.53 -14.69
N ARG A 94 -8.90 -12.21 -14.59
CA ARG A 94 -9.14 -11.33 -15.75
C ARG A 94 -7.95 -11.32 -16.71
N ILE A 95 -6.74 -11.27 -16.18
CA ILE A 95 -5.50 -11.33 -16.96
C ILE A 95 -5.40 -12.68 -17.68
N ASP A 96 -5.55 -13.80 -16.94
CA ASP A 96 -5.48 -15.16 -17.49
C ASP A 96 -6.57 -15.39 -18.56
N GLY A 97 -7.77 -14.84 -18.33
CA GLY A 97 -8.88 -14.93 -19.27
C GLY A 97 -8.64 -14.14 -20.56
N ASN A 98 -7.89 -13.04 -20.50
CA ASN A 98 -7.54 -12.12 -21.59
C ASN A 98 -8.66 -11.90 -22.63
N ARG A 99 -9.89 -11.77 -22.14
CA ARG A 99 -11.11 -11.72 -22.97
C ARG A 99 -12.08 -10.72 -22.37
N ILE A 100 -12.79 -10.04 -23.26
CA ILE A 100 -13.86 -9.13 -22.89
C ILE A 100 -15.11 -9.47 -23.70
N SER A 101 -16.27 -9.47 -23.04
CA SER A 101 -17.55 -9.65 -23.72
C SER A 101 -17.89 -8.39 -24.52
N LEU A 102 -18.36 -8.57 -25.76
CA LEU A 102 -18.92 -7.48 -26.57
C LEU A 102 -20.44 -7.38 -26.44
N ASN A 103 -21.07 -8.27 -25.67
CA ASN A 103 -22.50 -8.22 -25.42
C ASN A 103 -22.80 -7.15 -24.36
N GLU A 104 -23.66 -6.19 -24.71
CA GLU A 104 -24.02 -5.06 -23.85
C GLU A 104 -24.67 -5.48 -22.52
N GLU A 105 -25.57 -6.46 -22.53
CA GLU A 105 -26.26 -6.93 -21.33
C GLU A 105 -25.28 -7.56 -20.35
N VAL A 106 -24.33 -8.36 -20.87
CA VAL A 106 -23.25 -8.97 -20.07
C VAL A 106 -22.37 -7.88 -19.46
N ARG A 107 -21.98 -6.87 -20.24
CA ARG A 107 -21.15 -5.75 -19.75
C ARG A 107 -21.87 -4.92 -18.69
N LYS A 108 -23.14 -4.60 -18.89
CA LYS A 108 -23.95 -3.90 -17.88
C LYS A 108 -24.02 -4.67 -16.57
N LYS A 109 -24.19 -5.99 -16.66
CA LYS A 109 -24.22 -6.86 -15.47
C LYS A 109 -22.88 -6.85 -14.73
N GLU A 110 -21.75 -6.97 -15.44
CA GLU A 110 -20.41 -6.87 -14.85
C GLU A 110 -20.20 -5.54 -14.11
N LEU A 111 -20.60 -4.42 -14.72
CA LEU A 111 -20.55 -3.10 -14.07
C LEU A 111 -21.43 -3.03 -12.81
N THR A 112 -22.64 -3.59 -12.84
CA THR A 112 -23.51 -3.61 -11.65
C THR A 112 -22.95 -4.49 -10.54
N ASP A 113 -22.33 -5.62 -10.88
CA ASP A 113 -21.72 -6.54 -9.92
C ASP A 113 -20.49 -5.88 -9.26
N ASP A 114 -19.68 -5.14 -10.04
CA ASP A 114 -18.56 -4.35 -9.51
C ASP A 114 -19.04 -3.20 -8.61
N LYS A 115 -20.09 -2.49 -9.00
CA LYS A 115 -20.66 -1.40 -8.21
C LYS A 115 -21.24 -1.90 -6.89
N THR A 116 -22.03 -2.98 -6.92
CA THR A 116 -22.62 -3.57 -5.72
C THR A 116 -21.55 -4.06 -4.75
N ARG A 117 -20.44 -4.65 -5.24
CA ARG A 117 -19.28 -5.01 -4.41
C ARG A 117 -18.68 -3.79 -3.71
N LYS A 118 -18.40 -2.71 -4.44
CA LYS A 118 -17.86 -1.47 -3.86
C LYS A 118 -18.79 -0.89 -2.78
N GLU A 119 -20.10 -0.89 -3.04
CA GLU A 119 -21.11 -0.41 -2.10
C GLU A 119 -21.20 -1.28 -0.84
N LEU A 120 -21.12 -2.61 -0.98
CA LEU A 120 -21.11 -3.55 0.16
C LEU A 120 -19.90 -3.31 1.05
N ARG A 121 -18.68 -3.24 0.48
CA ARG A 121 -17.46 -2.94 1.23
C ARG A 121 -17.54 -1.58 1.95
N THR A 122 -18.12 -0.57 1.29
CA THR A 122 -18.34 0.76 1.92
C THR A 122 -19.29 0.68 3.11
N LYS A 123 -20.40 -0.08 2.99
CA LYS A 123 -21.34 -0.30 4.11
C LYS A 123 -20.69 -1.07 5.25
N GLU A 124 -19.90 -2.10 4.95
CA GLU A 124 -19.17 -2.87 5.97
C GLU A 124 -18.15 -2.01 6.72
N ARG A 125 -17.43 -1.13 6.02
CA ARG A 125 -16.51 -0.14 6.64
C ARG A 125 -17.24 0.83 7.57
N LEU A 126 -18.36 1.39 7.13
CA LEU A 126 -19.20 2.26 7.96
C LEU A 126 -19.73 1.53 9.20
N ALA A 127 -20.19 0.29 9.03
CA ALA A 127 -20.70 -0.53 10.13
C ALA A 127 -19.63 -0.92 11.16
N ARG A 128 -18.37 -1.09 10.73
CA ARG A 128 -17.23 -1.35 11.63
C ARG A 128 -16.89 -0.17 12.54
N ASN A 129 -17.31 1.06 12.18
CA ASN A 129 -17.06 2.30 12.92
C ASN A 129 -15.64 2.38 13.53
N THR A 130 -14.64 2.09 12.70
CA THR A 130 -13.24 2.17 13.13
C THR A 130 -12.85 3.64 13.26
N GLU A 131 -12.15 3.99 14.34
CA GLU A 131 -11.62 5.34 14.54
C GLU A 131 -10.51 5.61 13.51
N GLU A 132 -10.80 6.50 12.57
CA GLU A 132 -9.86 6.86 11.52
C GLU A 132 -8.79 7.82 12.08
N PRO A 133 -7.52 7.66 11.68
CA PRO A 133 -6.47 8.57 12.12
C PRO A 133 -6.72 9.98 11.57
N ARG A 134 -6.32 10.99 12.34
CA ARG A 134 -6.41 12.39 11.90
C ARG A 134 -5.32 12.66 10.86
N VAL A 135 -5.72 12.84 9.61
CA VAL A 135 -4.82 13.17 8.51
C VAL A 135 -4.81 14.68 8.30
N TYR A 136 -3.63 15.29 8.33
CA TYR A 136 -3.48 16.72 8.09
C TYR A 136 -2.78 16.96 6.76
N ARG A 137 -3.27 17.94 5.99
CA ARG A 137 -2.56 18.39 4.78
C ARG A 137 -1.36 19.24 5.18
N LEU A 138 -0.18 18.86 4.71
CA LEU A 138 1.05 19.63 4.86
C LEU A 138 1.56 20.04 3.48
N THR A 139 1.52 21.33 3.17
CA THR A 139 2.18 21.91 1.99
C THR A 139 3.32 22.83 2.44
N LEU A 140 4.21 23.20 1.51
CA LEU A 140 5.26 24.19 1.79
C LEU A 140 4.66 25.51 2.33
N ASP A 141 3.44 25.85 1.94
CA ASP A 141 2.73 27.05 2.41
C ASP A 141 2.07 26.89 3.79
N THR A 142 1.87 25.66 4.28
CA THR A 142 1.15 25.38 5.53
C THR A 142 2.03 24.80 6.63
N VAL A 143 3.29 24.45 6.35
CA VAL A 143 4.20 23.80 7.30
C VAL A 143 4.39 24.58 8.60
N ASP A 144 4.48 25.91 8.50
CA ASP A 144 4.69 26.79 9.65
C ASP A 144 3.39 27.39 10.22
N LYS A 145 2.24 27.05 9.63
CA LYS A 145 0.96 27.63 10.02
C LYS A 145 0.28 26.80 11.12
N PRO A 146 -0.24 27.42 12.19
CA PRO A 146 -0.88 26.68 13.29
C PRO A 146 -2.24 26.07 12.91
N ASN A 147 -2.81 26.46 11.76
CA ASN A 147 -4.11 26.01 11.26
C ASN A 147 -3.96 24.99 10.12
N LEU A 148 -3.39 23.83 10.44
CA LEU A 148 -3.35 22.71 9.49
C LEU A 148 -4.75 22.22 9.15
N GLN A 149 -4.99 21.94 7.88
CA GLN A 149 -6.28 21.47 7.38
C GLN A 149 -6.42 19.97 7.67
N LEU A 150 -7.46 19.60 8.43
CA LEU A 150 -7.82 18.21 8.67
C LEU A 150 -8.55 17.65 7.44
N ILE A 151 -8.09 16.50 6.95
CA ILE A 151 -8.73 15.75 5.87
C ILE A 151 -9.52 14.59 6.50
N MET A 152 -10.77 14.39 6.06
CA MET A 152 -11.63 13.29 6.50
C MET A 152 -11.69 12.20 5.44
N TYR A 153 -11.77 10.93 5.84
CA TYR A 153 -11.93 9.80 4.91
C TYR A 153 -13.34 9.77 4.29
N PRO A 154 -13.52 9.08 3.15
CA PRO A 154 -14.76 9.10 2.37
C PRO A 154 -16.02 8.72 3.16
N GLY A 155 -15.93 7.72 4.05
CA GLY A 155 -17.07 7.24 4.84
C GLY A 155 -17.61 8.31 5.80
N LYS A 156 -16.73 8.87 6.64
CA LYS A 156 -17.08 9.95 7.57
C LYS A 156 -17.41 11.25 6.86
N LEU A 157 -16.77 11.55 5.72
CA LEU A 157 -17.12 12.71 4.88
C LEU A 157 -18.57 12.62 4.36
N ALA A 158 -19.02 11.44 3.93
CA ALA A 158 -20.40 11.22 3.48
C ALA A 158 -21.41 11.40 4.62
N GLU A 159 -21.11 10.89 5.83
CA GLU A 159 -21.94 11.11 7.02
C GLU A 159 -21.98 12.58 7.46
N ALA A 160 -20.83 13.26 7.47
CA ALA A 160 -20.73 14.67 7.85
C ALA A 160 -21.47 15.60 6.89
N LYS A 161 -21.45 15.29 5.58
CA LYS A 161 -22.28 16.00 4.58
C LYS A 161 -23.77 15.80 4.83
N LYS A 162 -24.19 14.59 5.18
CA LYS A 162 -25.59 14.27 5.51
C LYS A 162 -26.08 15.00 6.77
N ASN A 163 -25.18 15.25 7.72
CA ASN A 163 -25.47 15.88 9.01
C ASN A 163 -25.25 17.41 9.02
N GLY A 164 -24.85 18.02 7.89
CA GLY A 164 -24.75 19.48 7.74
C GLY A 164 -23.61 20.16 8.50
N SER A 165 -22.63 19.41 9.01
CA SER A 165 -21.62 19.92 9.97
C SER A 165 -20.22 20.16 9.39
N ALA A 166 -20.03 20.09 8.08
CA ALA A 166 -18.70 20.17 7.48
C ALA A 166 -18.35 21.60 7.02
N LYS A 167 -17.28 22.19 7.58
CA LYS A 167 -16.50 23.24 6.91
C LYS A 167 -15.59 22.53 5.90
N ILE A 168 -16.08 22.40 4.66
CA ILE A 168 -15.49 21.59 3.60
C ILE A 168 -14.45 22.43 2.83
N ALA A 169 -13.26 21.86 2.58
CA ALA A 169 -12.39 22.35 1.50
C ALA A 169 -13.18 22.29 0.18
N PRO A 170 -13.04 23.26 -0.74
CA PRO A 170 -13.91 23.35 -1.90
C PRO A 170 -13.83 22.06 -2.72
N GLU A 171 -14.99 21.44 -2.95
CA GLU A 171 -15.13 20.31 -3.85
C GLU A 171 -14.74 20.74 -5.27
N ALA A 172 -13.86 19.98 -5.90
CA ALA A 172 -14.05 19.68 -7.31
C ALA A 172 -14.73 18.32 -7.37
N ALA A 173 -16.06 18.34 -7.54
CA ALA A 173 -16.81 17.17 -7.96
C ALA A 173 -16.26 16.72 -9.32
N GLY A 174 -15.56 15.59 -9.32
CA GLY A 174 -15.30 14.81 -10.51
C GLY A 174 -15.94 13.45 -10.29
N ASP A 175 -17.12 13.25 -10.88
CA ASP A 175 -17.57 11.91 -11.28
C ASP A 175 -16.44 11.31 -12.12
N SER A 176 -15.60 10.51 -11.48
CA SER A 176 -14.74 9.60 -12.20
C SER A 176 -15.35 8.21 -12.01
N ASP A 177 -16.35 7.93 -12.85
CA ASP A 177 -16.60 6.60 -13.44
C ASP A 177 -15.36 6.17 -14.25
N SER A 178 -14.20 6.19 -13.61
CA SER A 178 -12.98 5.61 -14.14
C SER A 178 -12.88 4.24 -13.52
N ASP A 179 -13.11 3.22 -14.33
CA ASP A 179 -12.73 1.81 -14.11
C ASP A 179 -11.20 1.62 -13.89
N ASN A 180 -10.47 2.70 -13.55
CA ASN A 180 -9.02 2.78 -13.46
C ASN A 180 -8.51 2.78 -12.01
N ASP A 181 -9.37 2.48 -11.03
CA ASP A 181 -8.99 2.32 -9.61
C ASP A 181 -8.28 0.98 -9.31
N ILE A 182 -7.98 0.17 -10.32
CA ILE A 182 -7.33 -1.14 -10.14
C ILE A 182 -5.81 -1.00 -10.01
N LEU A 183 -5.24 0.12 -10.46
CA LEU A 183 -3.81 0.40 -10.35
C LEU A 183 -3.68 1.82 -9.86
N GLY A 184 -3.17 1.98 -8.64
CA GLY A 184 -2.96 3.25 -7.95
C GLY A 184 -2.73 4.39 -8.94
N ALA A 185 -3.79 5.15 -9.21
CA ALA A 185 -3.69 6.36 -9.98
C ALA A 185 -2.67 7.26 -9.27
N PRO A 186 -1.89 8.06 -10.01
CA PRO A 186 -0.95 8.99 -9.38
C PRO A 186 -1.75 9.82 -8.38
N ASP A 187 -1.25 9.86 -7.13
CA ASP A 187 -1.82 10.64 -6.05
C ASP A 187 -2.13 12.04 -6.58
N ASP A 188 -3.41 12.27 -6.89
CA ASP A 188 -3.91 13.59 -7.10
C ASP A 188 -3.93 14.19 -5.69
N ASP A 189 -2.87 14.95 -5.36
CA ASP A 189 -2.61 15.66 -4.08
C ASP A 189 -3.78 16.56 -3.61
N THR A 190 -4.89 16.56 -4.34
CA THR A 190 -6.14 17.27 -4.08
C THR A 190 -7.30 16.39 -3.57
N LYS A 191 -7.18 15.05 -3.56
CA LYS A 191 -8.31 14.14 -3.25
C LYS A 191 -8.36 13.65 -1.79
N THR A 192 -9.56 13.21 -1.40
CA THR A 192 -9.89 12.56 -0.13
C THR A 192 -8.91 11.43 0.21
N PRO A 193 -8.60 11.20 1.50
CA PRO A 193 -7.64 10.17 1.89
C PRO A 193 -8.17 8.81 1.46
N ALA A 194 -7.40 8.11 0.64
CA ALA A 194 -7.68 6.74 0.28
C ALA A 194 -7.41 5.83 1.49
N ILE A 195 -8.20 4.75 1.57
CA ILE A 195 -7.92 3.63 2.47
C ILE A 195 -6.75 2.87 1.86
N ASP A 196 -5.69 2.74 2.63
CA ASP A 196 -4.43 2.15 2.19
C ASP A 196 -3.95 1.19 3.28
N PRO A 197 -4.30 -0.11 3.17
CA PRO A 197 -3.92 -1.11 4.16
C PRO A 197 -2.40 -1.33 4.20
N GLU A 198 -1.69 -1.13 3.08
CA GLU A 198 -0.23 -1.27 3.02
C GLU A 198 0.44 -0.17 3.84
N ARG A 199 0.01 1.09 3.69
CA ARG A 199 0.49 2.21 4.49
C ARG A 199 0.17 2.05 5.97
N GLU A 200 -1.06 1.63 6.29
CA GLU A 200 -1.47 1.42 7.68
C GLU A 200 -0.65 0.32 8.36
N GLU A 201 -0.40 -0.79 7.67
CA GLU A 201 0.44 -1.85 8.19
C GLU A 201 1.92 -1.45 8.27
N ALA A 202 2.44 -0.66 7.33
CA ALA A 202 3.78 -0.10 7.42
C ALA A 202 3.96 0.77 8.69
N ILE A 203 2.95 1.56 9.05
CA ILE A 203 2.93 2.33 10.30
C ILE A 203 2.93 1.39 11.52
N ASN A 204 2.13 0.32 11.49
CA ASN A 204 2.09 -0.65 12.59
C ASN A 204 3.43 -1.40 12.76
N ILE A 205 4.08 -1.80 11.66
CA ILE A 205 5.41 -2.41 11.66
C ILE A 205 6.42 -1.45 12.28
N LEU A 206 6.42 -0.18 11.88
CA LEU A 206 7.31 0.83 12.44
C LEU A 206 7.05 1.04 13.93
N ALA A 207 5.79 1.10 14.35
CA ALA A 207 5.42 1.22 15.76
C ALA A 207 5.90 0.01 16.57
N ASP A 208 5.80 -1.20 16.02
CA ASP A 208 6.33 -2.40 16.65
C ASP A 208 7.85 -2.40 16.75
N LEU A 209 8.56 -1.94 15.71
CA LEU A 209 10.01 -1.78 15.74
C LEU A 209 10.42 -0.84 16.89
N VAL A 210 9.78 0.34 16.99
CA VAL A 210 10.05 1.29 18.07
C VAL A 210 9.78 0.68 19.45
N ARG A 211 8.68 -0.07 19.61
CA ARG A 211 8.37 -0.77 20.88
C ARG A 211 9.40 -1.85 21.22
N LEU A 212 9.88 -2.60 20.23
CA LEU A 212 10.88 -3.65 20.42
C LEU A 212 12.25 -3.05 20.76
N GLU A 213 12.61 -1.91 20.16
CA GLU A 213 13.82 -1.16 20.49
C GLU A 213 13.77 -0.54 21.90
N GLN A 214 12.59 -0.10 22.35
CA GLN A 214 12.38 0.49 23.69
C GLN A 214 12.05 -0.53 24.78
N GLY A 215 11.86 -1.81 24.43
CA GLY A 215 11.54 -2.87 25.38
C GLY A 215 12.68 -3.12 26.39
N PRO A 216 12.37 -3.62 27.61
CA PRO A 216 13.42 -3.99 28.54
C PRO A 216 14.29 -5.06 27.90
N LYS A 217 15.59 -4.77 27.74
CA LYS A 217 16.60 -5.77 27.38
C LYS A 217 16.55 -6.84 28.47
N THR A 218 15.88 -7.95 28.21
CA THR A 218 15.80 -9.06 29.16
C THR A 218 17.22 -9.42 29.56
N ALA A 219 17.45 -9.46 30.87
CA ALA A 219 18.74 -9.64 31.49
C ALA A 219 19.52 -10.76 30.78
N SER A 220 20.77 -10.50 30.39
CA SER A 220 21.65 -11.56 29.94
C SER A 220 21.64 -12.63 31.03
N ALA A 221 21.23 -13.84 30.69
CA ALA A 221 21.42 -14.98 31.57
C ALA A 221 22.93 -15.14 31.76
N THR A 222 23.45 -14.62 32.87
CA THR A 222 24.78 -14.95 33.37
C THR A 222 24.74 -16.45 33.65
N ALA A 223 25.20 -17.25 32.70
CA ALA A 223 25.48 -18.65 32.93
C ALA A 223 26.66 -18.73 33.90
N ALA A 224 26.34 -18.80 35.19
CA ALA A 224 27.26 -19.21 36.24
C ALA A 224 27.23 -20.75 36.31
N HIS A 225 28.24 -21.40 35.72
CA HIS A 225 29.22 -22.23 36.43
C HIS A 225 30.13 -22.99 35.46
#